data_AF-A0A1Q9EC93-F1
#
_entry.id   AF-A0A1Q9EC93-F1
#
_cell.length_a   1.000
_cell.length_b   1.000
_cell.length_c   1.000
_cell.angle_alpha   90.00
_cell.angle_beta   90.00
_cell.angle_gamma   90.00
#
_symmetry.space_group_name_H-M   'P 1'
#
loop_
_entity.id
_entity.type
_entity.pdbx_description
1 polymer ?
#
loop_
_entity_poly.entity_id
_entity_poly.type
_entity_poly.pdbx_seq_one_letter_code
_entity_poly.pdbx_strand_id
1 'polypeptide(L)'
;MACPSNGVPKIVWMLWFQGWERAPHVCKMCKKSFELWNPGWEVRALDEQSLPDVLDDYCKQFTEICKANNPLASLGLSWIPPAAAADVLRLFLLIRYGGVWADATVLCRRPLDEWIHAAAAPADGFFAFGPEKGEEIPIMSSFLASRAQHPLLEAWQEKLHRHWKMPAKERPNLEYFWFHVLFGKLVQENATAKDLWQRARNMAAEYKQPGPHRFMPYEEVLVKPPDEEFKRQVENVEEEEPVLKLTIHDVKYNREGRDVLHQRDGSDFRVKASQSSFEYLMQRTLEKARQRHADAPEFMTWKPEVGAYRKEYGLSIDAVLLQNMPESRRSHASVLFIWLAVAVACCVEVWVCAGATAGVSWLSGYLMELLYSADHVFVMQLVFSSLDTPHRLMSKALYVSMISTMTFRFLGFVCGVHWITPVAIRASSWMLGFGLVYAGICRLGSISHGGVSECMVLRLLRSLMGERLAEFYDEEGEAWLVEVKGKVRMTLLGVVLICLVSLNFALNFDVVLAKSEASQDAFLNFSSSALALFAIRSLFFVVRDFFNMSNLTRSTFAVVLLLMGLEMLGGHAVYVSALISIVVFACMLVLSVGISSLQHPIPKMPLSDLHSF
;
A
#
# COMPACT_ATOMS: atom_id res chain seq x y z
N MET A 1 3.39 19.70 32.56
CA MET A 1 3.23 21.08 32.03
C MET A 1 1.76 21.43 32.15
N ALA A 2 1.45 22.56 32.79
CA ALA A 2 0.07 23.00 33.05
C ALA A 2 -0.66 23.29 31.73
N CYS A 3 -1.85 22.71 31.53
CA CYS A 3 -2.76 23.08 30.43
C CYS A 3 -3.28 24.50 30.66
N PRO A 4 -3.01 25.48 29.79
CA PRO A 4 -3.67 26.78 29.88
C PRO A 4 -4.99 26.76 29.09
N SER A 5 -6.06 27.14 29.79
CA SER A 5 -7.35 27.66 29.29
C SER A 5 -8.31 26.69 28.57
N ASN A 6 -9.62 26.86 28.83
CA ASN A 6 -10.77 26.19 28.22
C ASN A 6 -10.92 26.43 26.69
N GLY A 7 -9.85 26.77 25.98
CA GLY A 7 -9.86 27.13 24.57
C GLY A 7 -9.68 25.94 23.63
N VAL A 8 -10.02 26.14 22.36
CA VAL A 8 -9.77 25.19 21.26
C VAL A 8 -8.25 25.03 21.04
N PRO A 9 -7.68 23.81 21.11
CA PRO A 9 -6.27 23.57 20.80
C PRO A 9 -5.88 24.00 19.38
N LYS A 10 -4.63 24.46 19.18
CA LYS A 10 -4.15 24.96 17.87
C LYS A 10 -3.75 23.85 16.90
N ILE A 11 -4.69 22.94 16.63
CA ILE A 11 -4.51 21.80 15.73
C ILE A 11 -5.64 21.83 14.69
N VAL A 12 -5.30 21.69 13.41
CA VAL A 12 -6.27 21.53 12.32
C VAL A 12 -6.15 20.11 11.77
N TRP A 13 -7.22 19.34 11.85
CA TRP A 13 -7.34 17.99 11.32
C TRP A 13 -7.99 18.02 9.95
N MET A 14 -7.32 17.46 8.96
CA MET A 14 -7.87 17.21 7.63
C MET A 14 -7.57 15.77 7.23
N LEU A 15 -8.40 15.17 6.38
CA LEU A 15 -8.26 13.77 6.00
C LEU A 15 -8.43 13.57 4.50
N TRP A 16 -7.47 12.84 3.90
CA TRP A 16 -7.59 12.31 2.54
C TRP A 16 -6.96 10.90 2.48
N PHE A 17 -7.80 9.86 2.53
CA PHE A 17 -7.34 8.47 2.67
C PHE A 17 -6.30 8.04 1.64
N GLN A 18 -6.46 8.44 0.37
CA GLN A 18 -5.57 8.03 -0.73
C GLN A 18 -4.20 8.74 -0.72
N GLY A 19 -3.93 9.58 0.28
CA GLY A 19 -2.71 10.36 0.43
C GLY A 19 -2.80 11.75 -0.21
N TRP A 20 -2.27 12.75 0.48
CA TRP A 20 -2.37 14.16 0.07
C TRP A 20 -1.64 14.48 -1.23
N GLU A 21 -0.61 13.71 -1.60
CA GLU A 21 0.07 13.84 -2.90
C GLU A 21 -0.85 13.52 -4.09
N ARG A 22 -1.81 12.62 -3.89
CA ARG A 22 -2.81 12.23 -4.91
C ARG A 22 -4.13 12.96 -4.75
N ALA A 23 -4.26 13.84 -3.75
CA ALA A 23 -5.48 14.60 -3.53
C ALA A 23 -5.76 15.53 -4.72
N PRO A 24 -7.04 15.75 -5.08
CA PRO A 24 -7.45 16.72 -6.08
C PRO A 24 -6.86 18.10 -5.80
N HIS A 25 -6.65 18.89 -6.86
CA HIS A 25 -6.08 20.24 -6.75
C HIS A 25 -6.85 21.11 -5.73
N VAL A 26 -8.19 21.09 -5.76
CA VAL A 26 -9.05 21.78 -4.79
C VAL A 26 -8.69 21.42 -3.34
N CYS A 27 -8.49 20.14 -3.04
CA CYS A 27 -8.17 19.70 -1.68
C CYS A 27 -6.79 20.21 -1.24
N LYS A 28 -5.79 20.13 -2.13
CA LYS A 28 -4.44 20.65 -1.88
C LYS A 28 -4.46 22.15 -1.60
N MET A 29 -5.24 22.92 -2.36
CA MET A 29 -5.39 24.36 -2.18
C MET A 29 -6.12 24.71 -0.88
N CYS A 30 -7.17 23.95 -0.53
CA CYS A 30 -7.86 24.07 0.75
C CYS A 30 -6.90 23.82 1.94
N LYS A 31 -6.11 22.73 1.91
CA LYS A 31 -5.04 22.49 2.89
C LYS A 31 -4.07 23.67 2.96
N LYS A 32 -3.62 24.16 1.80
CA LYS A 32 -2.67 25.27 1.73
C LYS A 32 -3.23 26.56 2.34
N SER A 33 -4.53 26.80 2.19
CA SER A 33 -5.18 27.96 2.79
C SER A 33 -5.11 27.93 4.32
N PHE A 34 -5.33 26.77 4.95
CA PHE A 34 -5.18 26.64 6.40
C PHE A 34 -3.74 26.86 6.85
N GLU A 35 -2.76 26.28 6.15
CA GLU A 35 -1.33 26.47 6.45
C GLU A 35 -0.91 27.94 6.35
N LEU A 36 -1.39 28.65 5.32
CA LEU A 36 -1.03 30.05 5.11
C LEU A 36 -1.71 30.96 6.11
N TRP A 37 -3.02 30.85 6.32
CA TRP A 37 -3.75 31.74 7.22
C TRP A 37 -3.45 31.50 8.70
N ASN A 38 -2.88 30.35 9.06
CA ASN A 38 -2.69 29.92 10.44
C ASN A 38 -1.28 29.38 10.71
N PRO A 39 -0.21 30.21 10.57
CA PRO A 39 1.16 29.74 10.77
C PRO A 39 1.45 29.26 12.20
N GLY A 40 0.66 29.72 13.18
CA GLY A 40 0.73 29.27 14.59
C GLY A 40 -0.12 28.04 14.90
N TRP A 41 -0.75 27.42 13.90
CA TRP A 41 -1.56 26.21 14.05
C TRP A 41 -0.89 25.04 13.35
N GLU A 42 -0.98 23.85 13.96
CA GLU A 42 -0.48 22.63 13.37
C GLU A 42 -1.53 22.02 12.42
N VAL A 43 -1.30 22.11 11.10
CA VAL A 43 -2.19 21.50 10.10
C VAL A 43 -1.80 20.04 9.88
N ARG A 44 -2.52 19.13 10.54
CA ARG A 44 -2.37 17.68 10.44
C ARG A 44 -3.24 17.12 9.33
N ALA A 45 -2.63 16.98 8.16
CA ALA A 45 -3.22 16.40 6.97
C ALA A 45 -3.03 14.88 6.96
N LEU A 46 -4.02 14.17 7.49
CA LEU A 46 -4.02 12.71 7.68
C LEU A 46 -4.38 11.96 6.40
N ASP A 47 -3.93 10.71 6.33
CA ASP A 47 -4.21 9.72 5.30
C ASP A 47 -4.21 8.31 5.91
N GLU A 48 -4.44 7.29 5.10
CA GLU A 48 -4.53 5.90 5.58
C GLU A 48 -3.26 5.42 6.29
N GLN A 49 -2.09 5.96 5.94
CA GLN A 49 -0.80 5.56 6.51
C GLN A 49 -0.53 6.22 7.85
N SER A 50 -0.95 7.48 8.01
CA SER A 50 -0.74 8.26 9.24
C SER A 50 -1.83 8.06 10.30
N LEU A 51 -3.00 7.52 9.93
CA LEU A 51 -4.10 7.27 10.87
C LEU A 51 -3.74 6.36 12.06
N PRO A 52 -3.04 5.22 11.88
CA PRO A 52 -2.68 4.35 13.00
C PRO A 52 -1.85 5.06 14.07
N ASP A 53 -0.86 5.87 13.67
CA ASP A 53 0.03 6.58 14.58
C ASP A 53 -0.70 7.63 15.43
N VAL A 54 -1.76 8.22 14.88
CA VAL A 54 -2.56 9.25 15.56
C VAL A 54 -3.63 8.65 16.46
N LEU A 55 -4.19 7.50 16.08
CA LEU A 55 -5.27 6.86 16.83
C LEU A 55 -4.78 5.93 17.93
N ASP A 56 -3.63 5.28 17.78
CA ASP A 56 -3.02 4.42 18.79
C ASP A 56 -4.07 3.44 19.41
N ASP A 57 -4.29 3.44 20.72
CA ASP A 57 -5.30 2.60 21.39
C ASP A 57 -6.76 2.78 20.89
N TYR A 58 -7.11 3.97 20.38
CA TYR A 58 -8.44 4.21 19.81
C TYR A 58 -8.65 3.49 18.48
N CYS A 59 -7.58 2.99 17.85
CA CYS A 59 -7.64 2.22 16.60
C CYS A 59 -8.55 1.00 16.74
N LYS A 60 -8.57 0.33 17.91
CA LYS A 60 -9.47 -0.82 18.15
C LYS A 60 -10.95 -0.41 18.14
N GLN A 61 -11.32 0.62 18.90
CA GLN A 61 -12.71 1.10 18.96
C GLN A 61 -13.18 1.65 17.62
N PHE A 62 -12.33 2.43 16.94
CA PHE A 62 -12.58 2.93 15.60
C PHE A 62 -12.80 1.76 14.62
N THR A 63 -11.91 0.77 14.65
CA THR A 63 -11.97 -0.42 13.78
C THR A 63 -13.20 -1.28 14.07
N GLU A 64 -13.62 -1.43 15.33
CA GLU A 64 -14.85 -2.14 15.70
C GLU A 64 -16.10 -1.45 15.15
N ILE A 65 -16.18 -0.12 15.28
CA ILE A 65 -17.26 0.68 14.69
C ILE A 65 -17.24 0.54 13.17
N CYS A 66 -16.04 0.56 12.56
CA CYS A 66 -15.91 0.39 11.12
C CYS A 66 -16.36 -0.99 10.64
N LYS A 67 -16.07 -2.04 11.41
CA LYS A 67 -16.54 -3.41 11.12
C LYS A 67 -18.06 -3.53 11.27
N ALA A 68 -18.68 -2.91 12.26
CA ALA A 68 -20.12 -2.97 12.52
C ALA A 68 -21.01 -2.40 11.39
N ASN A 69 -20.38 -1.66 10.47
CA ASN A 69 -20.98 -0.96 9.35
C ASN A 69 -20.81 -1.70 8.01
N ASN A 70 -20.06 -2.80 8.02
CA ASN A 70 -19.84 -3.60 6.84
C ASN A 70 -20.92 -4.70 6.72
N PRO A 71 -21.79 -4.69 5.70
CA PRO A 71 -22.68 -5.82 5.43
C PRO A 71 -21.93 -7.12 5.15
N LEU A 72 -20.63 -7.03 4.88
CA LEU A 72 -19.70 -8.15 4.68
C LEU A 72 -18.85 -8.46 5.93
N ALA A 73 -19.11 -7.83 7.10
CA ALA A 73 -18.35 -8.10 8.33
C ALA A 73 -18.52 -9.55 8.82
N SER A 74 -19.69 -10.15 8.56
CA SER A 74 -19.98 -11.57 8.80
C SER A 74 -19.14 -12.52 7.94
N LEU A 75 -18.53 -11.99 6.86
CA LEU A 75 -17.60 -12.68 5.97
C LEU A 75 -16.13 -12.33 6.29
N GLY A 76 -15.86 -11.65 7.42
CA GLY A 76 -14.52 -11.26 7.85
C GLY A 76 -13.91 -10.10 7.05
N LEU A 77 -14.67 -9.44 6.19
CA LEU A 77 -14.21 -8.29 5.41
C LEU A 77 -14.38 -7.00 6.23
N SER A 78 -13.48 -6.02 6.04
CA SER A 78 -13.59 -4.67 6.62
C SER A 78 -13.66 -3.66 5.49
N TRP A 79 -14.86 -3.18 5.14
CA TRP A 79 -15.05 -2.12 4.16
C TRP A 79 -16.09 -1.13 4.67
N ILE A 80 -15.66 0.10 4.95
CA ILE A 80 -16.52 1.25 5.18
C ILE A 80 -16.33 2.24 4.03
N PRO A 81 -17.39 2.93 3.58
CA PRO A 81 -17.24 4.06 2.68
C PRO A 81 -16.33 5.14 3.32
N PRO A 82 -15.32 5.67 2.62
CA PRO A 82 -14.40 6.68 3.17
C PRO A 82 -15.09 7.88 3.83
N ALA A 83 -16.22 8.33 3.30
CA ALA A 83 -17.00 9.41 3.90
C ALA A 83 -17.54 9.07 5.30
N ALA A 84 -18.05 7.84 5.49
CA ALA A 84 -18.54 7.39 6.79
C ALA A 84 -17.39 7.15 7.78
N ALA A 85 -16.22 6.69 7.33
CA ALA A 85 -15.02 6.63 8.17
C ALA A 85 -14.61 8.03 8.65
N ALA A 86 -14.61 9.03 7.75
CA ALA A 86 -14.27 10.40 8.08
C ALA A 86 -15.20 10.99 9.15
N ASP A 87 -16.51 10.70 9.08
CA ASP A 87 -17.49 11.12 10.09
C ASP A 87 -17.19 10.58 11.49
N VAL A 88 -16.79 9.31 11.58
CA VAL A 88 -16.40 8.69 12.86
C VAL A 88 -15.06 9.28 13.35
N LEU A 89 -14.06 9.36 12.47
CA LEU A 89 -12.71 9.85 12.81
C LEU A 89 -12.75 11.27 13.36
N ARG A 90 -13.59 12.13 12.78
CA ARG A 90 -13.79 13.50 13.23
C ARG A 90 -14.09 13.60 14.72
N LEU A 91 -15.01 12.78 15.23
CA LEU A 91 -15.31 12.77 16.67
C LEU A 91 -14.14 12.27 17.49
N PHE A 92 -13.49 11.20 17.05
CA PHE A 92 -12.40 10.56 17.80
C PHE A 92 -11.22 11.52 17.99
N LEU A 93 -10.83 12.23 16.93
CA LEU A 93 -9.73 13.20 16.98
C LEU A 93 -10.09 14.40 17.86
N LEU A 94 -11.29 14.96 17.72
CA LEU A 94 -11.71 16.11 18.51
C LEU A 94 -11.92 15.78 19.99
N ILE A 95 -12.42 14.58 20.32
CA ILE A 95 -12.55 14.15 21.72
C ILE A 95 -11.17 13.97 22.35
N ARG A 96 -10.24 13.31 21.66
CA ARG A 96 -8.93 12.97 22.21
C ARG A 96 -8.00 14.18 22.30
N TYR A 97 -7.92 14.96 21.23
CA TYR A 97 -6.92 16.02 21.09
C TYR A 97 -7.51 17.42 21.06
N GLY A 98 -8.81 17.56 20.83
CA GLY A 98 -9.42 18.84 20.47
C GLY A 98 -8.90 19.39 19.15
N GLY A 99 -9.10 20.67 18.95
CA GLY A 99 -8.71 21.41 17.76
C GLY A 99 -9.87 21.65 16.82
N VAL A 100 -9.56 21.81 15.54
CA VAL A 100 -10.49 22.07 14.45
C VAL A 100 -10.46 20.88 13.50
N TRP A 101 -11.61 20.30 13.20
CA TRP A 101 -11.76 19.46 12.01
C TRP A 101 -12.19 20.34 10.84
N ALA A 102 -11.51 20.18 9.71
CA ALA A 102 -11.94 20.73 8.43
C ALA A 102 -11.90 19.64 7.36
N ASP A 103 -13.02 19.41 6.68
CA ASP A 103 -13.04 18.53 5.52
C ASP A 103 -12.04 19.00 4.46
N ALA A 104 -11.53 18.06 3.65
CA ALA A 104 -10.52 18.35 2.64
C ALA A 104 -10.92 19.44 1.62
N THR A 105 -12.22 19.70 1.45
CA THR A 105 -12.76 20.73 0.54
C THR A 105 -13.18 22.03 1.23
N VAL A 106 -12.81 22.23 2.50
CA VAL A 106 -13.04 23.49 3.21
C VAL A 106 -11.88 24.45 2.96
N LEU A 107 -12.18 25.59 2.36
CA LEU A 107 -11.24 26.69 2.17
C LEU A 107 -11.23 27.58 3.41
N CYS A 108 -10.06 27.80 3.99
CA CYS A 108 -9.83 28.81 5.01
C CYS A 108 -9.61 30.18 4.35
N ARG A 109 -10.34 31.19 4.83
CA ARG A 109 -10.28 32.55 4.31
C ARG A 109 -9.86 33.59 5.34
N ARG A 110 -9.76 33.19 6.61
CA ARG A 110 -9.44 34.07 7.74
C ARG A 110 -8.68 33.31 8.83
N PRO A 111 -7.75 33.94 9.56
CA PRO A 111 -7.05 33.28 10.66
C PRO A 111 -8.04 32.81 11.73
N LEU A 112 -7.90 31.55 12.15
CA LEU A 112 -8.70 30.92 13.19
C LEU A 112 -8.60 31.68 14.51
N ASP A 113 -7.41 32.14 14.87
CA ASP A 113 -7.16 32.90 16.12
C ASP A 113 -8.07 34.14 16.27
N GLU A 114 -8.54 34.73 15.17
CA GLU A 114 -9.38 35.93 15.21
C GLU A 114 -10.84 35.67 15.57
N TRP A 115 -11.34 34.44 15.40
CA TRP A 115 -12.78 34.19 15.52
C TRP A 115 -13.12 32.86 16.21
N ILE A 116 -12.32 31.80 16.05
CA ILE A 116 -12.73 30.46 16.47
C ILE A 116 -12.90 30.34 17.99
N HIS A 117 -12.00 30.98 18.76
CA HIS A 117 -12.06 30.94 20.22
C HIS A 117 -13.27 31.68 20.76
N ALA A 118 -13.58 32.85 20.18
CA ALA A 118 -14.75 33.64 20.54
C ALA A 118 -16.05 32.92 20.14
N ALA A 119 -16.06 32.27 18.98
CA ALA A 119 -17.21 31.52 18.49
C ALA A 119 -17.48 30.24 19.31
N ALA A 120 -16.43 29.58 19.82
CA ALA A 120 -16.53 28.36 20.62
C ALA A 120 -16.77 28.61 22.12
N ALA A 121 -16.42 29.78 22.64
CA ALA A 121 -16.53 30.11 24.06
C ALA A 121 -17.94 29.96 24.66
N PRO A 122 -19.04 30.37 23.98
CA PRO A 122 -20.39 30.24 24.53
C PRO A 122 -20.79 28.80 24.85
N ALA A 123 -20.27 27.81 24.14
CA ALA A 123 -20.53 26.40 24.37
C ALA A 123 -19.30 25.67 24.91
N ASP A 124 -18.62 26.29 25.88
CA ASP A 124 -17.54 25.68 26.67
C ASP A 124 -16.39 25.12 25.82
N GLY A 125 -16.09 25.80 24.71
CA GLY A 125 -15.01 25.46 23.79
C GLY A 125 -15.45 24.56 22.63
N PHE A 126 -16.74 24.43 22.33
CA PHE A 126 -17.26 23.77 21.12
C PHE A 126 -17.88 24.75 20.13
N PHE A 127 -17.63 24.56 18.84
CA PHE A 127 -18.24 25.30 17.75
C PHE A 127 -18.57 24.40 16.56
N ALA A 128 -19.72 24.67 15.93
CA ALA A 128 -20.09 24.20 14.62
C ALA A 128 -21.08 25.18 13.99
N PHE A 129 -21.12 25.25 12.66
CA PHE A 129 -22.15 26.03 12.00
C PHE A 129 -23.53 25.39 12.21
N GLY A 130 -24.50 26.23 12.54
CA GLY A 130 -25.90 25.85 12.71
C GLY A 130 -26.60 25.54 11.39
N PRO A 131 -27.80 24.94 11.46
CA PRO A 131 -28.59 24.58 10.30
C PRO A 131 -28.94 25.81 9.45
N GLU A 132 -29.12 25.60 8.16
CA GLU A 132 -29.76 26.58 7.29
C GLU A 132 -31.23 26.79 7.66
N LYS A 133 -31.77 27.99 7.44
CA LYS A 133 -33.18 28.25 7.69
C LYS A 133 -34.05 27.38 6.79
N GLY A 134 -34.84 26.50 7.39
CA GLY A 134 -35.77 25.62 6.69
C GLY A 134 -35.21 24.24 6.34
N GLU A 135 -33.94 23.94 6.66
CA GLU A 135 -33.38 22.61 6.51
C GLU A 135 -33.56 21.73 7.75
N GLU A 136 -33.75 20.43 7.53
CA GLU A 136 -33.89 19.42 8.60
C GLU A 136 -32.53 18.95 9.16
N ILE A 137 -31.40 19.30 8.51
CA ILE A 137 -30.06 18.87 8.92
C ILE A 137 -29.58 19.75 10.09
N PRO A 138 -29.38 19.20 11.30
CA PRO A 138 -29.26 20.00 12.52
C PRO A 138 -27.90 20.68 12.73
N ILE A 139 -26.89 20.37 11.93
CA ILE A 139 -25.49 20.82 12.09
C ILE A 139 -24.73 20.73 10.76
N MET A 140 -23.75 21.59 10.53
CA MET A 140 -22.75 21.38 9.48
C MET A 140 -21.53 20.67 10.07
N SER A 141 -21.34 19.39 9.75
CA SER A 141 -20.21 18.62 10.31
C SER A 141 -18.90 18.75 9.54
N SER A 142 -18.89 19.42 8.39
CA SER A 142 -17.68 19.58 7.57
C SER A 142 -16.64 20.53 8.18
N PHE A 143 -17.05 21.33 9.17
CA PHE A 143 -16.16 22.14 9.99
C PHE A 143 -16.63 22.12 11.45
N LEU A 144 -15.82 21.56 12.36
CA LEU A 144 -16.11 21.49 13.80
C LEU A 144 -14.89 21.98 14.57
N ALA A 145 -15.10 22.65 15.69
CA ALA A 145 -14.02 22.96 16.62
C ALA A 145 -14.40 22.53 18.04
N SER A 146 -13.43 22.00 18.78
CA SER A 146 -13.68 21.61 20.17
C SER A 146 -12.41 21.62 21.01
N ARG A 147 -12.55 21.86 22.32
CA ARG A 147 -11.55 21.39 23.29
C ARG A 147 -11.59 19.87 23.42
N ALA A 148 -10.50 19.28 23.88
CA ALA A 148 -10.49 17.85 24.21
C ALA A 148 -11.52 17.53 25.32
N GLN A 149 -12.05 16.31 25.30
CA GLN A 149 -13.02 15.78 26.28
C GLN A 149 -14.24 16.70 26.46
N HIS A 150 -14.79 17.19 25.34
CA HIS A 150 -15.96 18.04 25.37
C HIS A 150 -17.24 17.19 25.57
N PRO A 151 -18.10 17.50 26.57
CA PRO A 151 -19.25 16.66 26.93
C PRO A 151 -20.23 16.40 25.79
N LEU A 152 -20.44 17.38 24.91
CA LEU A 152 -21.31 17.21 23.75
C LEU A 152 -20.75 16.19 22.74
N LEU A 153 -19.42 16.17 22.54
CA LEU A 153 -18.79 15.22 21.63
C LEU A 153 -18.76 13.81 22.22
N GLU A 154 -18.50 13.67 23.52
CA GLU A 154 -18.56 12.38 24.21
C GLU A 154 -19.95 11.77 24.18
N ALA A 155 -20.99 12.58 24.43
CA ALA A 155 -22.38 12.14 24.31
C ALA A 155 -22.74 11.74 22.85
N TRP A 156 -22.17 12.42 21.86
CA TRP A 156 -22.34 12.07 20.45
C TRP A 156 -21.62 10.76 20.09
N GLN A 157 -20.39 10.56 20.56
CA GLN A 157 -19.64 9.32 20.39
C GLN A 157 -20.36 8.14 21.06
N GLU A 158 -20.91 8.33 22.26
CA GLU A 158 -21.70 7.29 22.93
C GLU A 158 -22.94 6.91 22.12
N LYS A 159 -23.68 7.90 21.60
CA LYS A 159 -24.85 7.65 20.76
C LYS A 159 -24.49 6.95 19.45
N LEU A 160 -23.36 7.34 18.85
CA LEU A 160 -22.79 6.67 17.67
C LEU A 160 -22.46 5.20 17.99
N HIS A 161 -21.78 4.94 19.12
CA HIS A 161 -21.44 3.58 19.55
C HIS A 161 -22.69 2.72 19.80
N ARG A 162 -23.70 3.28 20.46
CA ARG A 162 -24.99 2.58 20.69
C ARG A 162 -25.68 2.23 19.37
N HIS A 163 -25.71 3.17 18.41
CA HIS A 163 -26.28 2.91 17.08
C HIS A 163 -25.57 1.76 16.36
N TRP A 164 -24.24 1.69 16.45
CA TRP A 164 -23.45 0.61 15.83
C TRP A 164 -23.53 -0.72 16.56
N LYS A 165 -23.75 -0.72 17.88
CA LYS A 165 -23.99 -1.95 18.66
C LYS A 165 -25.37 -2.57 18.45
N MET A 166 -26.35 -1.83 17.93
CA MET A 166 -27.68 -2.38 17.64
C MET A 166 -27.61 -3.48 16.56
N PRO A 167 -28.37 -4.58 16.70
CA PRO A 167 -28.50 -5.59 15.65
C PRO A 167 -28.93 -4.94 14.34
N ALA A 168 -28.35 -5.37 13.21
CA ALA A 168 -28.59 -4.74 11.90
C ALA A 168 -30.09 -4.69 11.51
N LYS A 169 -30.90 -5.65 11.97
CA LYS A 169 -32.36 -5.69 11.74
C LYS A 169 -33.15 -4.64 12.53
N GLU A 170 -32.60 -4.15 13.63
CA GLU A 170 -33.22 -3.18 14.55
C GLU A 170 -32.63 -1.77 14.36
N ARG A 171 -31.53 -1.65 13.61
CA ARG A 171 -30.86 -0.38 13.34
C ARG A 171 -31.70 0.45 12.36
N PRO A 172 -32.06 1.71 12.70
CA PRO A 172 -32.77 2.57 11.78
C PRO A 172 -31.88 2.90 10.57
N ASN A 173 -32.45 2.84 9.36
CA ASN A 173 -31.77 3.34 8.17
C ASN A 173 -31.75 4.88 8.23
N LEU A 174 -30.56 5.46 8.39
CA LEU A 174 -30.40 6.90 8.58
C LEU A 174 -29.88 7.62 7.31
N GLU A 175 -29.89 6.93 6.17
CA GLU A 175 -29.50 7.45 4.85
C GLU A 175 -28.10 8.13 4.84
N TYR A 176 -27.79 8.92 3.81
CA TYR A 176 -26.46 9.52 3.63
C TYR A 176 -26.06 10.46 4.79
N PHE A 177 -27.01 11.18 5.38
CA PHE A 177 -26.77 12.15 6.46
C PHE A 177 -26.87 11.53 7.87
N TRP A 178 -26.66 10.22 8.00
CA TRP A 178 -26.81 9.47 9.25
C TRP A 178 -26.13 10.12 10.47
N PHE A 179 -24.92 10.63 10.29
CA PHE A 179 -24.13 11.28 11.32
C PHE A 179 -24.83 12.53 11.89
N HIS A 180 -25.41 13.34 11.00
CA HIS A 180 -26.15 14.55 11.35
C HIS A 180 -27.49 14.22 12.03
N VAL A 181 -28.20 13.21 11.51
CA VAL A 181 -29.46 12.76 12.11
C VAL A 181 -29.24 12.24 13.53
N LEU A 182 -28.15 11.51 13.79
CA LEU A 182 -27.79 11.07 15.14
C LEU A 182 -27.54 12.24 16.09
N PHE A 183 -26.88 13.30 15.63
CA PHE A 183 -26.70 14.52 16.42
C PHE A 183 -28.03 15.21 16.74
N GLY A 184 -28.92 15.34 15.74
CA GLY A 184 -30.25 15.92 15.95
C GLY A 184 -31.04 15.17 17.01
N LYS A 185 -31.03 13.83 16.94
CA LYS A 185 -31.65 12.99 17.98
C LYS A 185 -30.97 13.18 19.34
N LEU A 186 -29.64 13.32 19.41
CA LEU A 186 -28.93 13.56 20.67
C LEU A 186 -29.42 14.86 21.34
N VAL A 187 -29.49 15.94 20.56
CA VAL A 187 -29.95 17.26 21.00
C VAL A 187 -31.41 17.23 21.46
N GLN A 188 -32.25 16.39 20.87
CA GLN A 188 -33.64 16.23 21.28
C GLN A 188 -33.79 15.46 22.60
N GLU A 189 -32.97 14.43 22.81
CA GLU A 189 -33.09 13.49 23.94
C GLU A 189 -32.29 13.90 25.18
N ASN A 190 -31.21 14.67 25.04
CA ASN A 190 -30.30 15.02 26.13
C ASN A 190 -30.33 16.53 26.42
N ALA A 191 -30.80 16.91 27.61
CA ALA A 191 -30.96 18.30 28.02
C ALA A 191 -29.63 19.08 28.04
N THR A 192 -28.53 18.45 28.48
CA THR A 192 -27.20 19.07 28.49
C THR A 192 -26.67 19.29 27.08
N ALA A 193 -26.83 18.30 26.19
CA ALA A 193 -26.47 18.44 24.78
C ALA A 193 -27.29 19.54 24.10
N LYS A 194 -28.58 19.66 24.45
CA LYS A 194 -29.48 20.70 23.95
C LYS A 194 -29.03 22.09 24.37
N ASP A 195 -28.69 22.29 25.65
CA ASP A 195 -28.20 23.57 26.18
C ASP A 195 -26.89 23.98 25.48
N LEU A 196 -25.90 23.07 25.45
CA LEU A 196 -24.62 23.32 24.79
C LEU A 196 -24.80 23.66 23.31
N TRP A 197 -25.67 22.93 22.60
CA TRP A 197 -25.94 23.21 21.19
C TRP A 197 -26.63 24.56 20.97
N GLN A 198 -27.57 24.94 21.84
CA GLN A 198 -28.23 26.25 21.76
C GLN A 198 -27.26 27.41 21.93
N ARG A 199 -26.23 27.24 22.77
CA ARG A 199 -25.15 28.23 22.94
C ARG A 199 -24.15 28.22 21.78
N ALA A 200 -23.89 27.05 21.17
CA ALA A 200 -22.88 26.89 20.10
C ALA A 200 -23.31 27.46 18.75
N ARG A 201 -24.61 27.40 18.42
CA ARG A 201 -25.16 27.73 17.08
C ARG A 201 -25.25 29.24 16.79
N ASN A 202 -24.18 29.98 17.06
CA ASN A 202 -24.11 31.44 16.88
C ASN A 202 -23.81 31.88 15.45
N MET A 203 -23.42 30.96 14.56
CA MET A 203 -23.21 31.21 13.12
C MET A 203 -23.98 30.17 12.30
N ALA A 204 -24.80 30.62 11.37
CA ALA A 204 -25.58 29.73 10.49
C ALA A 204 -24.82 29.41 9.20
N ALA A 205 -25.08 28.24 8.62
CA ALA A 205 -24.51 27.83 7.33
C ALA A 205 -25.33 28.31 6.12
N GLU A 206 -25.94 29.51 6.16
CA GLU A 206 -26.99 29.92 5.21
C GLU A 206 -26.56 29.89 3.73
N TYR A 207 -27.43 29.32 2.87
CA TYR A 207 -27.24 29.28 1.42
C TYR A 207 -27.40 30.65 0.76
N LYS A 208 -26.47 31.00 -0.16
CA LYS A 208 -26.44 32.27 -0.91
C LYS A 208 -26.44 33.54 -0.05
N GLN A 209 -26.20 33.40 1.24
CA GLN A 209 -26.05 34.45 2.23
C GLN A 209 -24.64 34.35 2.82
N PRO A 210 -24.16 35.35 3.59
CA PRO A 210 -22.90 35.24 4.29
C PRO A 210 -22.83 33.96 5.15
N GLY A 211 -21.95 33.03 4.78
CA GLY A 211 -21.80 31.73 5.42
C GLY A 211 -20.94 30.74 4.59
N PRO A 212 -20.58 29.59 5.17
CA PRO A 212 -19.75 28.58 4.51
C PRO A 212 -20.32 28.02 3.20
N HIS A 213 -21.63 28.14 2.95
CA HIS A 213 -22.32 27.69 1.74
C HIS A 213 -22.68 28.84 0.77
N ARG A 214 -22.06 30.02 0.91
CA ARG A 214 -22.27 31.15 -0.01
C ARG A 214 -22.01 30.78 -1.47
N PHE A 215 -20.92 30.03 -1.72
CA PHE A 215 -20.60 29.50 -3.05
C PHE A 215 -20.75 27.98 -3.04
N MET A 216 -21.85 27.49 -3.61
CA MET A 216 -22.08 26.05 -3.67
C MET A 216 -21.42 25.44 -4.91
N PRO A 217 -20.95 24.20 -4.80
CA PRO A 217 -20.10 23.58 -5.82
C PRO A 217 -20.80 23.27 -7.16
N TYR A 218 -22.13 23.34 -7.23
CA TYR A 218 -22.89 23.10 -8.45
C TYR A 218 -23.34 24.38 -9.15
N GLU A 219 -22.94 25.54 -8.63
CA GLU A 219 -23.36 26.81 -9.18
C GLU A 219 -22.53 27.18 -10.40
N GLU A 220 -23.23 27.58 -11.46
CA GLU A 220 -22.61 28.06 -12.70
C GLU A 220 -21.63 29.22 -12.46
N VAL A 221 -21.82 29.97 -11.36
CA VAL A 221 -20.97 31.10 -10.98
C VAL A 221 -19.51 30.69 -10.78
N LEU A 222 -19.24 29.48 -10.26
CA LEU A 222 -17.88 28.99 -10.01
C LEU A 222 -17.18 28.50 -11.28
N VAL A 223 -17.95 28.08 -12.29
CA VAL A 223 -17.44 27.51 -13.54
C VAL A 223 -17.20 28.58 -14.61
N LYS A 224 -18.02 29.63 -14.61
CA LYS A 224 -17.90 30.77 -15.53
C LYS A 224 -16.72 31.68 -15.15
N PRO A 225 -16.23 32.52 -16.07
CA PRO A 225 -15.30 33.60 -15.72
C PRO A 225 -15.90 34.57 -14.69
N PRO A 226 -15.09 35.10 -13.77
CA PRO A 226 -15.57 35.96 -12.69
C PRO A 226 -16.12 37.27 -13.24
N ASP A 227 -17.39 37.55 -12.95
CA ASP A 227 -18.00 38.85 -13.18
C ASP A 227 -17.60 39.85 -12.09
N GLU A 228 -17.88 41.13 -12.31
CA GLU A 228 -17.47 42.20 -11.37
C GLU A 228 -18.16 42.08 -10.01
N GLU A 229 -19.36 41.50 -9.96
CA GLU A 229 -20.06 41.22 -8.71
C GLU A 229 -19.35 40.13 -7.90
N PHE A 230 -19.00 39.01 -8.52
CA PHE A 230 -18.24 37.93 -7.89
C PHE A 230 -16.88 38.43 -7.39
N LYS A 231 -16.15 39.18 -8.23
CA LYS A 231 -14.87 39.78 -7.78
C LYS A 231 -15.08 40.66 -6.56
N ARG A 232 -16.08 41.54 -6.56
CA ARG A 232 -16.40 42.39 -5.41
C ARG A 232 -16.68 41.56 -4.16
N GLN A 233 -17.43 40.46 -4.28
CA GLN A 233 -17.72 39.55 -3.17
C GLN A 233 -16.48 38.81 -2.64
N VAL A 234 -15.53 38.45 -3.52
CA VAL A 234 -14.25 37.83 -3.11
C VAL A 234 -13.33 38.85 -2.44
N GLU A 235 -13.33 40.10 -2.93
CA GLU A 235 -12.43 41.16 -2.46
C GLU A 235 -12.90 41.86 -1.18
N ASN A 236 -14.21 41.98 -0.94
CA ASN A 236 -14.76 42.74 0.19
C ASN A 236 -14.30 42.17 1.55
N VAL A 237 -13.52 42.98 2.29
CA VAL A 237 -12.78 42.59 3.50
C VAL A 237 -13.66 42.58 4.75
N GLU A 238 -14.75 43.36 4.78
CA GLU A 238 -15.62 43.49 5.96
C GLU A 238 -16.57 42.28 6.15
N GLU A 239 -16.72 41.44 5.12
CA GLU A 239 -17.54 40.22 5.11
C GLU A 239 -16.73 38.96 4.74
N GLU A 240 -15.46 38.89 5.13
CA GLU A 240 -14.67 37.67 4.94
C GLU A 240 -15.26 36.52 5.77
N GLU A 241 -16.03 35.67 5.10
CA GLU A 241 -16.48 34.40 5.64
C GLU A 241 -15.26 33.61 6.07
N PRO A 242 -15.22 33.12 7.32
CA PRO A 242 -14.01 32.55 7.85
C PRO A 242 -13.59 31.28 7.09
N VAL A 243 -14.57 30.55 6.56
CA VAL A 243 -14.38 29.35 5.76
C VAL A 243 -15.45 29.22 4.68
N LEU A 244 -15.13 28.53 3.59
CA LEU A 244 -16.05 28.17 2.50
C LEU A 244 -16.00 26.68 2.21
N LYS A 245 -17.13 26.04 1.91
CA LYS A 245 -17.21 24.61 1.56
C LYS A 245 -17.32 24.45 0.04
N LEU A 246 -16.26 23.94 -0.60
CA LEU A 246 -16.09 23.98 -2.06
C LEU A 246 -16.18 22.62 -2.76
N THR A 247 -17.09 21.74 -2.34
CA THR A 247 -17.12 20.33 -2.80
C THR A 247 -17.56 20.16 -4.27
N ILE A 248 -16.71 20.45 -5.25
CA ILE A 248 -17.00 20.13 -6.66
C ILE A 248 -16.71 18.64 -6.92
N HIS A 249 -17.74 17.84 -7.13
CA HIS A 249 -17.60 16.41 -7.46
C HIS A 249 -17.12 16.16 -8.91
N ASP A 250 -17.05 17.18 -9.77
CA ASP A 250 -16.89 17.02 -11.23
C ASP A 250 -15.73 17.82 -11.88
N VAL A 251 -14.73 18.32 -11.14
CA VAL A 251 -13.49 18.82 -11.79
C VAL A 251 -12.66 17.63 -12.24
N LYS A 252 -12.92 17.15 -13.45
CA LYS A 252 -12.08 16.15 -14.12
C LYS A 252 -11.00 16.88 -14.92
N TYR A 253 -9.78 16.91 -14.39
CA TYR A 253 -8.61 17.23 -15.21
C TYR A 253 -8.43 16.13 -16.27
N ASN A 254 -8.23 16.49 -17.54
CA ASN A 254 -7.98 15.48 -18.56
C ASN A 254 -6.65 14.73 -18.26
N ARG A 255 -6.45 13.52 -18.83
CA ARG A 255 -5.24 12.69 -18.63
C ARG A 255 -3.92 13.33 -19.11
N GLU A 256 -4.00 14.44 -19.84
CA GLU A 256 -2.89 15.23 -20.37
C GLU A 256 -2.70 16.57 -19.63
N GLY A 257 -3.45 16.81 -18.55
CA GLY A 257 -3.39 18.08 -17.80
C GLY A 257 -4.04 19.28 -18.49
N ARG A 258 -4.94 19.08 -19.46
CA ARG A 258 -5.72 20.16 -20.08
C ARG A 258 -7.03 20.40 -19.31
N ASP A 259 -7.19 21.66 -18.90
CA ASP A 259 -8.21 22.15 -17.97
C ASP A 259 -9.60 22.33 -18.62
N VAL A 260 -10.52 21.40 -18.41
CA VAL A 260 -11.94 21.56 -18.82
C VAL A 260 -12.84 21.25 -17.62
N LEU A 261 -13.77 22.14 -17.31
CA LEU A 261 -14.75 21.98 -16.24
C LEU A 261 -16.03 21.33 -16.80
N HIS A 262 -16.50 20.26 -16.16
CA HIS A 262 -17.72 19.56 -16.55
C HIS A 262 -18.84 19.83 -15.54
N GLN A 263 -20.09 19.97 -16.03
CA GLN A 263 -21.27 20.03 -15.19
C GLN A 263 -21.85 18.62 -14.96
N ARG A 264 -22.59 18.43 -13.87
CA ARG A 264 -23.21 17.14 -13.48
C ARG A 264 -24.21 16.58 -14.50
N ASP A 265 -24.77 17.45 -15.34
CA ASP A 265 -25.67 17.07 -16.45
C ASP A 265 -24.93 16.59 -17.71
N GLY A 266 -23.59 16.59 -17.69
CA GLY A 266 -22.75 16.18 -18.81
C GLY A 266 -22.53 17.27 -19.86
N SER A 267 -22.95 18.51 -19.60
CA SER A 267 -22.67 19.63 -20.49
C SER A 267 -21.22 20.14 -20.31
N ASP A 268 -20.54 20.34 -21.44
CA ASP A 268 -19.14 20.79 -21.47
C ASP A 268 -19.08 22.32 -21.53
N PHE A 269 -18.54 22.96 -20.49
CA PHE A 269 -18.10 24.35 -20.61
C PHE A 269 -16.68 24.38 -21.18
N ARG A 270 -16.52 24.96 -22.39
CA ARG A 270 -15.21 25.22 -23.01
C ARG A 270 -14.50 26.42 -22.39
N VAL A 271 -14.45 26.49 -21.06
CA VAL A 271 -13.69 27.53 -20.33
C VAL A 271 -12.48 26.85 -19.71
N LYS A 272 -11.29 27.41 -19.95
CA LYS A 272 -10.07 26.92 -19.29
C LYS A 272 -10.24 27.11 -17.78
N ALA A 273 -9.93 26.10 -16.96
CA ALA A 273 -10.09 26.21 -15.51
C ALA A 273 -9.34 27.41 -14.90
N SER A 274 -8.20 27.80 -15.50
CA SER A 274 -7.45 29.01 -15.14
C SER A 274 -8.21 30.34 -15.28
N GLN A 275 -9.32 30.35 -16.03
CA GLN A 275 -10.16 31.53 -16.25
C GLN A 275 -11.47 31.47 -15.46
N SER A 276 -11.67 30.46 -14.62
CA SER A 276 -12.89 30.28 -13.83
C SER A 276 -12.91 31.14 -12.57
N SER A 277 -14.12 31.50 -12.12
CA SER A 277 -14.35 32.13 -10.81
C SER A 277 -13.84 31.27 -9.66
N PHE A 278 -13.88 29.94 -9.80
CA PHE A 278 -13.32 29.01 -8.83
C PHE A 278 -11.82 29.22 -8.63
N GLU A 279 -11.06 29.25 -9.73
CA GLU A 279 -9.62 29.47 -9.66
C GLU A 279 -9.30 30.91 -9.20
N TYR A 280 -10.09 31.90 -9.62
CA TYR A 280 -9.97 33.28 -9.12
C TYR A 280 -10.12 33.35 -7.59
N LEU A 281 -11.16 32.73 -7.02
CA LEU A 281 -11.39 32.66 -5.57
C LEU A 281 -10.22 31.99 -4.84
N MET A 282 -9.69 30.88 -5.37
CA MET A 282 -8.54 30.17 -4.82
C MET A 282 -7.29 31.05 -4.79
N GLN A 283 -6.92 31.60 -5.94
CA GLN A 283 -5.70 32.38 -6.06
C GLN A 283 -5.73 33.62 -5.17
N ARG A 284 -6.84 34.37 -5.18
CA ARG A 284 -6.97 35.59 -4.37
C ARG A 284 -6.98 35.30 -2.88
N THR A 285 -7.59 34.20 -2.45
CA THR A 285 -7.56 33.78 -1.04
C THR A 285 -6.13 33.49 -0.56
N LEU A 286 -5.34 32.74 -1.33
CA LEU A 286 -3.96 32.42 -0.96
C LEU A 286 -3.03 33.64 -1.11
N GLU A 287 -3.28 34.51 -2.09
CA GLU A 287 -2.53 35.75 -2.28
C GLU A 287 -2.70 36.69 -1.08
N LYS A 288 -3.95 36.92 -0.63
CA LYS A 288 -4.24 37.70 0.57
C LYS A 288 -3.57 37.13 1.82
N ALA A 289 -3.59 35.80 1.98
CA ALA A 289 -2.89 35.14 3.08
C ALA A 289 -1.39 35.44 3.05
N ARG A 290 -0.75 35.31 1.89
CA ARG A 290 0.70 35.60 1.72
C ARG A 290 1.03 37.07 1.98
N GLN A 291 0.23 37.99 1.45
CA GLN A 291 0.42 39.43 1.65
C GLN A 291 0.38 39.79 3.14
N ARG A 292 -0.59 39.24 3.88
CA ARG A 292 -0.71 39.43 5.33
C ARG A 292 0.52 38.96 6.11
N HIS A 293 1.19 37.89 5.65
CA HIS A 293 2.39 37.37 6.29
C HIS A 293 3.69 38.04 5.81
N ALA A 294 3.70 38.66 4.63
CA ALA A 294 4.84 39.46 4.17
C ALA A 294 5.06 40.70 5.04
N ASP A 295 4.00 41.20 5.68
CA ASP A 295 4.04 42.32 6.63
C ASP A 295 4.33 41.90 8.09
N ALA A 296 4.53 40.61 8.36
CA ALA A 296 4.80 40.07 9.70
C ALA A 296 6.31 39.79 9.89
N PRO A 297 6.92 40.13 11.06
CA PRO A 297 8.33 39.86 11.31
C PRO A 297 8.62 38.36 11.29
N GLU A 298 9.65 37.96 10.54
CA GLU A 298 10.02 36.57 10.23
C GLU A 298 10.02 35.65 11.46
N PHE A 299 9.04 34.74 11.51
CA PHE A 299 9.11 33.56 12.38
C PHE A 299 9.64 32.38 11.56
N MET A 300 10.70 31.77 12.09
CA MET A 300 11.46 30.65 11.53
C MET A 300 10.54 29.52 11.03
N THR A 301 10.41 29.41 9.71
CA THR A 301 9.72 28.28 9.07
C THR A 301 10.68 27.10 8.99
N TRP A 302 10.24 25.97 9.55
CA TRP A 302 10.94 24.70 9.45
C TRP A 302 10.96 24.24 7.98
N LYS A 303 12.15 24.13 7.38
CA LYS A 303 12.34 23.57 6.04
C LYS A 303 12.31 22.04 6.09
N PRO A 304 11.47 21.36 5.31
CA PRO A 304 11.67 19.96 5.01
C PRO A 304 12.63 19.81 3.84
N GLU A 305 13.94 19.86 4.10
CA GLU A 305 14.94 19.30 3.18
C GLU A 305 15.15 17.82 3.48
N VAL A 306 14.10 17.01 3.35
CA VAL A 306 14.21 15.55 3.24
C VAL A 306 13.08 15.06 2.32
N GLY A 307 13.23 15.27 1.02
CA GLY A 307 12.21 14.93 0.03
C GLY A 307 12.76 14.60 -1.35
N ALA A 308 14.03 14.19 -1.46
CA ALA A 308 14.69 13.93 -2.74
C ALA A 308 15.19 12.49 -2.93
N TYR A 309 14.92 11.57 -2.01
CA TYR A 309 15.41 10.18 -2.15
C TYR A 309 14.36 9.15 -1.77
N ARG A 310 13.28 9.03 -2.55
CA ARG A 310 12.56 7.75 -2.70
C ARG A 310 11.53 7.81 -3.82
N LYS A 311 11.97 7.44 -5.02
CA LYS A 311 11.17 6.67 -5.98
C LYS A 311 12.09 6.21 -7.09
N GLU A 312 11.89 4.95 -7.51
CA GLU A 312 12.36 4.39 -8.78
C GLU A 312 13.75 3.74 -8.85
N TYR A 313 14.29 3.27 -7.73
CA TYR A 313 15.61 2.62 -7.76
C TYR A 313 15.63 1.10 -7.53
N GLY A 314 14.66 0.45 -6.87
CA GLY A 314 14.78 -0.99 -6.57
C GLY A 314 14.81 -1.94 -7.79
N LEU A 315 13.89 -1.76 -8.74
CA LEU A 315 13.78 -2.61 -9.94
C LEU A 315 14.79 -2.24 -11.04
N SER A 316 15.16 -0.96 -11.14
CA SER A 316 16.13 -0.45 -12.10
C SER A 316 17.58 -0.75 -11.66
N ILE A 317 17.87 -0.68 -10.35
CA ILE A 317 19.18 -1.07 -9.79
C ILE A 317 19.46 -2.55 -10.06
N ASP A 318 18.51 -3.48 -9.86
CA ASP A 318 18.77 -4.91 -10.08
C ASP A 318 18.98 -5.26 -11.58
N ALA A 319 18.21 -4.61 -12.47
CA ALA A 319 18.38 -4.76 -13.91
C ALA A 319 19.74 -4.19 -14.39
N VAL A 320 20.14 -3.03 -13.86
CA VAL A 320 21.40 -2.35 -14.24
C VAL A 320 22.63 -2.99 -13.59
N LEU A 321 22.56 -3.46 -12.35
CA LEU A 321 23.68 -4.14 -11.69
C LEU A 321 23.97 -5.48 -12.35
N LEU A 322 22.95 -6.29 -12.67
CA LEU A 322 23.19 -7.64 -13.22
C LEU A 322 23.50 -7.63 -14.72
N GLN A 323 23.02 -6.65 -15.50
CA GLN A 323 23.41 -6.53 -16.90
C GLN A 323 24.88 -6.09 -17.08
N ASN A 324 25.47 -5.45 -16.08
CA ASN A 324 26.82 -4.87 -16.16
C ASN A 324 27.88 -5.57 -15.28
N MET A 325 27.48 -6.50 -14.40
CA MET A 325 28.41 -7.20 -13.52
C MET A 325 29.02 -8.44 -14.22
N PRO A 326 30.33 -8.69 -14.07
CA PRO A 326 30.98 -9.85 -14.67
C PRO A 326 30.40 -11.15 -14.11
N GLU A 327 30.08 -12.10 -15.00
CA GLU A 327 29.52 -13.42 -14.68
C GLU A 327 30.54 -14.33 -14.00
N SER A 328 30.89 -14.02 -12.76
CA SER A 328 31.76 -14.85 -11.93
C SER A 328 31.02 -15.32 -10.68
N ARG A 329 31.37 -16.51 -10.18
CA ARG A 329 30.84 -17.05 -8.91
C ARG A 329 30.95 -16.07 -7.74
N ARG A 330 32.06 -15.29 -7.71
CA ARG A 330 32.29 -14.25 -6.70
C ARG A 330 31.33 -13.08 -6.85
N SER A 331 30.98 -12.71 -8.08
CA SER A 331 30.00 -11.66 -8.38
C SER A 331 28.62 -12.05 -7.86
N HIS A 332 28.11 -13.24 -8.18
CA HIS A 332 26.81 -13.70 -7.70
C HIS A 332 26.73 -13.74 -6.17
N ALA A 333 27.77 -14.25 -5.51
CA ALA A 333 27.85 -14.25 -4.05
C ALA A 333 27.88 -12.82 -3.47
N SER A 334 28.61 -11.90 -4.10
CA SER A 334 28.70 -10.51 -3.66
C SER A 334 27.35 -9.79 -3.78
N VAL A 335 26.61 -10.00 -4.88
CA VAL A 335 25.25 -9.45 -5.05
C VAL A 335 24.30 -9.97 -3.97
N LEU A 336 24.37 -11.27 -3.65
CA LEU A 336 23.59 -11.83 -2.55
C LEU A 336 23.92 -11.15 -1.21
N PHE A 337 25.20 -10.97 -0.88
CA PHE A 337 25.60 -10.27 0.35
C PHE A 337 25.14 -8.82 0.38
N ILE A 338 25.19 -8.11 -0.76
CA ILE A 338 24.68 -6.74 -0.86
C ILE A 338 23.18 -6.71 -0.54
N TRP A 339 22.38 -7.60 -1.11
CA TRP A 339 20.94 -7.65 -0.84
C TRP A 339 20.62 -8.02 0.61
N LEU A 340 21.41 -8.91 1.23
CA LEU A 340 21.29 -9.21 2.67
C LEU A 340 21.63 -7.98 3.53
N ALA A 341 22.68 -7.22 3.18
CA ALA A 341 23.04 -6.00 3.89
C ALA A 341 21.96 -4.92 3.75
N VAL A 342 21.39 -4.76 2.55
CA VAL A 342 20.24 -3.87 2.31
C VAL A 342 19.05 -4.29 3.16
N ALA A 343 18.78 -5.59 3.29
CA ALA A 343 17.72 -6.08 4.15
C ALA A 343 17.95 -5.75 5.63
N VAL A 344 19.18 -5.88 6.13
CA VAL A 344 19.51 -5.45 7.50
C VAL A 344 19.30 -3.95 7.68
N ALA A 345 19.74 -3.12 6.72
CA ALA A 345 19.53 -1.67 6.78
C ALA A 345 18.04 -1.31 6.80
N CYS A 346 17.22 -1.95 5.96
CA CYS A 346 15.77 -1.78 5.98
C CYS A 346 15.13 -2.26 7.29
N CYS A 347 15.62 -3.37 7.87
CA CYS A 347 15.15 -3.84 9.18
C CYS A 347 15.43 -2.80 10.27
N VAL A 348 16.62 -2.19 10.27
CA VAL A 348 16.99 -1.14 11.22
C VAL A 348 16.13 0.11 11.03
N GLU A 349 15.86 0.50 9.77
CA GLU A 349 14.94 1.60 9.46
C GLU A 349 13.53 1.33 10.02
N VAL A 350 12.98 0.13 9.82
CA VAL A 350 11.68 -0.27 10.38
C VAL A 350 11.72 -0.28 11.90
N TRP A 351 12.81 -0.77 12.51
CA TRP A 351 12.97 -0.78 13.97
C TRP A 351 12.95 0.63 14.56
N VAL A 352 13.67 1.57 13.94
CA VAL A 352 13.77 2.95 14.42
C VAL A 352 12.46 3.71 14.20
N CYS A 353 11.81 3.52 13.05
CA CYS A 353 10.61 4.27 12.69
C CYS A 353 9.32 3.70 13.29
N ALA A 354 9.15 2.38 13.29
CA ALA A 354 7.92 1.69 13.70
C ALA A 354 8.06 0.90 15.02
N GLY A 355 9.24 0.93 15.65
CA GLY A 355 9.52 0.30 16.93
C GLY A 355 10.03 -1.15 16.82
N ALA A 356 10.48 -1.67 17.96
CA ALA A 356 11.16 -2.97 18.04
C ALA A 356 10.27 -4.16 17.64
N THR A 357 8.98 -4.12 17.98
CA THR A 357 8.01 -5.17 17.63
C THR A 357 7.80 -5.28 16.13
N ALA A 358 7.65 -4.14 15.44
CA ALA A 358 7.54 -4.07 13.98
C ALA A 358 8.85 -4.51 13.30
N GLY A 359 10.01 -4.09 13.82
CA GLY A 359 11.32 -4.53 13.32
C GLY A 359 11.52 -6.04 13.39
N VAL A 360 11.18 -6.66 14.53
CA VAL A 360 11.24 -8.13 14.71
C VAL A 360 10.24 -8.83 13.79
N SER A 361 9.02 -8.32 13.66
CA SER A 361 8.00 -8.88 12.75
C SER A 361 8.46 -8.82 11.28
N TRP A 362 9.03 -7.69 10.86
CA TRP A 362 9.58 -7.51 9.52
C TRP A 362 10.77 -8.45 9.26
N LEU A 363 11.70 -8.57 10.20
CA LEU A 363 12.84 -9.49 10.09
C LEU A 363 12.38 -10.94 10.04
N SER A 364 11.44 -11.33 10.90
CA SER A 364 10.82 -12.66 10.90
C SER A 364 10.16 -12.94 9.55
N GLY A 365 9.39 -11.99 9.02
CA GLY A 365 8.79 -12.10 7.70
C GLY A 365 9.81 -12.21 6.57
N TYR A 366 10.93 -11.48 6.64
CA TYR A 366 12.02 -11.56 5.68
C TYR A 366 12.72 -12.92 5.72
N LEU A 367 13.02 -13.42 6.92
CA LEU A 367 13.63 -14.74 7.11
C LEU A 367 12.69 -15.85 6.67
N MET A 368 11.41 -15.82 7.05
CA MET A 368 10.40 -16.78 6.57
C MET A 368 10.36 -16.80 5.05
N GLU A 369 10.40 -15.63 4.41
CA GLU A 369 10.43 -15.57 2.94
C GLU A 369 11.67 -16.24 2.34
N LEU A 370 12.86 -15.97 2.90
CA LEU A 370 14.11 -16.62 2.46
C LEU A 370 14.07 -18.13 2.67
N LEU A 371 13.52 -18.59 3.80
CA LEU A 371 13.44 -20.01 4.15
C LEU A 371 12.50 -20.74 3.18
N TYR A 372 11.26 -20.28 3.02
CA TYR A 372 10.30 -20.96 2.14
C TYR A 372 10.61 -20.80 0.65
N SER A 373 11.22 -19.67 0.24
CA SER A 373 11.58 -19.47 -1.17
C SER A 373 12.85 -20.22 -1.60
N ALA A 374 13.59 -20.83 -0.66
CA ALA A 374 14.72 -21.69 -1.01
C ALA A 374 14.25 -22.86 -1.90
N ASP A 375 13.09 -23.45 -1.60
CA ASP A 375 12.47 -24.52 -2.38
C ASP A 375 12.19 -24.08 -3.82
N HIS A 376 11.75 -22.82 -4.00
CA HIS A 376 11.47 -22.25 -5.31
C HIS A 376 12.73 -22.23 -6.19
N VAL A 377 13.90 -21.93 -5.59
CA VAL A 377 15.18 -21.91 -6.31
C VAL A 377 15.52 -23.29 -6.87
N PHE A 378 15.31 -24.35 -6.09
CA PHE A 378 15.56 -25.72 -6.54
C PHE A 378 14.60 -26.15 -7.64
N VAL A 379 13.31 -25.80 -7.51
CA VAL A 379 12.31 -26.08 -8.55
C VAL A 379 12.63 -25.31 -9.84
N MET A 380 13.03 -24.05 -9.75
CA MET A 380 13.49 -23.26 -10.90
C MET A 380 14.69 -23.92 -11.59
N GLN A 381 15.68 -24.35 -10.81
CA GLN A 381 16.87 -25.03 -11.35
C GLN A 381 16.50 -26.35 -12.04
N LEU A 382 15.53 -27.08 -11.52
CA LEU A 382 14.98 -28.27 -12.17
C LEU A 382 14.35 -27.93 -13.52
N VAL A 383 13.49 -26.92 -13.59
CA VAL A 383 12.83 -26.53 -14.85
C VAL A 383 13.86 -26.14 -15.91
N PHE A 384 14.84 -25.29 -15.55
CA PHE A 384 15.88 -24.85 -16.48
C PHE A 384 16.78 -26.01 -16.93
N SER A 385 17.14 -26.92 -16.02
CA SER A 385 17.96 -28.09 -16.36
C SER A 385 17.20 -29.12 -17.20
N SER A 386 15.89 -29.25 -17.00
CA SER A 386 15.05 -30.20 -17.75
C SER A 386 14.75 -29.75 -19.17
N LEU A 387 14.70 -28.44 -19.40
CA LEU A 387 14.44 -27.83 -20.69
C LEU A 387 15.72 -27.33 -21.39
N ASP A 388 16.88 -27.57 -20.79
CA ASP A 388 18.21 -27.16 -21.28
C ASP A 388 18.24 -25.69 -21.73
N THR A 389 17.74 -24.79 -20.87
CA THR A 389 17.53 -23.40 -21.22
C THR A 389 18.85 -22.63 -21.35
N PRO A 390 19.11 -21.94 -22.49
CA PRO A 390 20.30 -21.13 -22.70
C PRO A 390 20.44 -20.04 -21.64
N HIS A 391 21.66 -19.79 -21.18
CA HIS A 391 21.95 -18.87 -20.07
C HIS A 391 21.37 -17.47 -20.29
N ARG A 392 21.54 -16.90 -21.49
CA ARG A 392 21.03 -15.56 -21.83
C ARG A 392 19.52 -15.42 -21.59
N LEU A 393 18.76 -16.48 -21.86
CA LEU A 393 17.30 -16.48 -21.68
C LEU A 393 16.87 -16.75 -20.23
N MET A 394 17.74 -17.34 -19.40
CA MET A 394 17.47 -17.57 -17.98
C MET A 394 17.22 -16.25 -17.24
N SER A 395 18.03 -15.23 -17.52
CA SER A 395 17.90 -13.91 -16.87
C SER A 395 16.52 -13.28 -17.08
N LYS A 396 15.98 -13.41 -18.30
CA LYS A 396 14.64 -12.94 -18.67
C LYS A 396 13.55 -13.78 -18.01
N ALA A 397 13.69 -15.10 -18.02
CA ALA A 397 12.74 -16.00 -17.37
C ALA A 397 12.67 -15.77 -15.85
N LEU A 398 13.82 -15.55 -15.21
CA LEU A 398 13.91 -15.20 -13.78
C LEU A 398 13.28 -13.84 -13.48
N TYR A 399 13.43 -12.85 -14.37
CA TYR A 399 12.79 -11.54 -14.20
C TYR A 399 11.26 -11.67 -14.25
N VAL A 400 10.72 -12.36 -15.26
CA VAL A 400 9.26 -12.61 -15.36
C VAL A 400 8.77 -13.43 -14.16
N SER A 401 9.53 -14.44 -13.75
CA SER A 401 9.27 -15.23 -12.54
C SER A 401 9.15 -14.31 -11.32
N MET A 402 10.13 -13.44 -11.07
CA MET A 402 10.14 -12.50 -9.94
C MET A 402 8.92 -11.58 -9.94
N ILE A 403 8.57 -10.99 -11.09
CA ILE A 403 7.39 -10.13 -11.23
C ILE A 403 6.11 -10.91 -10.96
N SER A 404 6.01 -12.15 -11.46
CA SER A 404 4.85 -13.01 -11.20
C SER A 404 4.70 -13.32 -9.72
N THR A 405 5.78 -13.73 -9.03
CA THR A 405 5.74 -14.03 -7.60
C THR A 405 5.42 -12.78 -6.78
N MET A 406 5.97 -11.62 -7.13
CA MET A 406 5.66 -10.35 -6.46
C MET A 406 4.17 -9.97 -6.62
N THR A 407 3.62 -10.20 -7.80
CA THR A 407 2.20 -9.97 -8.09
C THR A 407 1.31 -10.93 -7.29
N PHE A 408 1.63 -12.21 -7.26
CA PHE A 408 0.88 -13.20 -6.48
C PHE A 408 0.98 -12.94 -4.96
N ARG A 409 2.12 -12.47 -4.47
CA ARG A 409 2.26 -12.04 -3.06
C ARG A 409 1.42 -10.81 -2.75
N PHE A 410 1.48 -9.79 -3.59
CA PHE A 410 0.65 -8.59 -3.42
C PHE A 410 -0.83 -8.95 -3.38
N LEU A 411 -1.31 -9.73 -4.36
CA LEU A 411 -2.70 -10.20 -4.40
C LEU A 411 -3.03 -11.07 -3.20
N GLY A 412 -2.15 -11.97 -2.78
CA GLY A 412 -2.35 -12.85 -1.63
C GLY A 412 -2.51 -12.07 -0.31
N PHE A 413 -1.65 -11.09 -0.05
CA PHE A 413 -1.72 -10.27 1.17
C PHE A 413 -2.89 -9.27 1.15
N VAL A 414 -3.25 -8.71 -0.03
CA VAL A 414 -4.35 -7.73 -0.16
C VAL A 414 -5.73 -8.40 -0.18
N CYS A 415 -5.90 -9.47 -0.96
CA CYS A 415 -7.18 -10.19 -1.04
C CYS A 415 -7.44 -11.06 0.20
N GLY A 416 -6.40 -11.34 0.99
CA GLY A 416 -6.44 -12.24 2.13
C GLY A 416 -6.54 -13.72 1.73
N VAL A 417 -6.05 -14.60 2.61
CA VAL A 417 -5.95 -16.04 2.34
C VAL A 417 -7.32 -16.75 2.29
N HIS A 418 -8.40 -16.08 2.69
CA HIS A 418 -9.75 -16.65 2.85
C HIS A 418 -10.41 -17.11 1.54
N TRP A 419 -9.93 -16.66 0.38
CA TRP A 419 -10.40 -17.17 -0.93
C TRP A 419 -9.86 -18.57 -1.27
N ILE A 420 -8.84 -19.03 -0.54
CA ILE A 420 -8.16 -20.28 -0.84
C ILE A 420 -8.68 -21.36 0.11
N THR A 421 -9.45 -22.29 -0.43
CA THR A 421 -9.95 -23.41 0.36
C THR A 421 -8.78 -24.29 0.82
N PRO A 422 -8.83 -24.88 2.04
CA PRO A 422 -7.82 -25.84 2.51
C PRO A 422 -7.63 -27.03 1.56
N VAL A 423 -8.64 -27.32 0.73
CA VAL A 423 -8.59 -28.34 -0.33
C VAL A 423 -7.67 -27.92 -1.47
N ALA A 424 -7.75 -26.65 -1.92
CA ALA A 424 -6.89 -26.14 -2.98
C ALA A 424 -5.40 -26.14 -2.56
N ILE A 425 -5.10 -25.76 -1.32
CA ILE A 425 -3.74 -25.76 -0.77
C ILE A 425 -3.18 -27.19 -0.73
N ARG A 426 -3.93 -28.14 -0.15
CA ARG A 426 -3.49 -29.54 -0.10
C ARG A 426 -3.32 -30.15 -1.49
N ALA A 427 -4.20 -29.82 -2.43
CA ALA A 427 -4.08 -30.29 -3.80
C ALA A 427 -2.81 -29.76 -4.49
N SER A 428 -2.49 -28.46 -4.33
CA SER A 428 -1.25 -27.91 -4.88
C SER A 428 0.00 -28.53 -4.26
N SER A 429 0.03 -28.69 -2.93
CA SER A 429 1.19 -29.27 -2.25
C SER A 429 1.41 -30.74 -2.64
N TRP A 430 0.35 -31.53 -2.81
CA TRP A 430 0.48 -32.91 -3.29
C TRP A 430 0.92 -33.00 -4.75
N MET A 431 0.35 -32.18 -5.64
CA MET A 431 0.76 -32.16 -7.05
C MET A 431 2.25 -31.81 -7.19
N LEU A 432 2.72 -30.81 -6.45
CA LEU A 432 4.13 -30.42 -6.42
C LEU A 432 5.01 -31.48 -5.76
N GLY A 433 4.58 -32.04 -4.62
CA GLY A 433 5.31 -33.08 -3.91
C GLY A 433 5.57 -34.31 -4.77
N PHE A 434 4.54 -34.82 -5.45
CA PHE A 434 4.71 -35.92 -6.42
C PHE A 434 5.66 -35.54 -7.57
N GLY A 435 5.54 -34.32 -8.10
CA GLY A 435 6.41 -33.82 -9.16
C GLY A 435 7.89 -33.77 -8.74
N LEU A 436 8.17 -33.31 -7.52
CA LEU A 436 9.52 -33.21 -6.95
C LEU A 436 10.12 -34.59 -6.67
N VAL A 437 9.36 -35.51 -6.08
CA VAL A 437 9.80 -36.90 -5.86
C VAL A 437 10.13 -37.55 -7.21
N TYR A 438 9.23 -37.44 -8.18
CA TYR A 438 9.47 -38.01 -9.51
C TYR A 438 10.72 -37.42 -10.17
N ALA A 439 10.88 -36.09 -10.14
CA ALA A 439 12.04 -35.41 -10.67
C ALA A 439 13.35 -35.84 -10.01
N GLY A 440 13.35 -35.97 -8.68
CA GLY A 440 14.51 -36.46 -7.92
C GLY A 440 14.92 -37.89 -8.30
N ILE A 441 13.95 -38.82 -8.41
CA ILE A 441 14.19 -40.21 -8.84
C ILE A 441 14.75 -40.25 -10.26
N CYS A 442 14.12 -39.55 -11.20
CA CYS A 442 14.58 -39.49 -12.59
C CYS A 442 16.00 -38.93 -12.68
N ARG A 443 16.33 -37.94 -11.84
CA ARG A 443 17.66 -37.32 -11.84
C ARG A 443 18.73 -38.27 -11.31
N LEU A 444 18.45 -39.02 -10.23
CA LEU A 444 19.33 -40.07 -9.73
C LEU A 444 19.58 -41.16 -10.78
N GLY A 445 18.54 -41.57 -11.52
CA GLY A 445 18.68 -42.56 -12.59
C GLY A 445 19.50 -42.07 -13.79
N SER A 446 19.35 -40.80 -14.18
CA SER A 446 20.09 -40.20 -15.31
C SER A 446 21.59 -40.04 -15.04
N ILE A 447 22.02 -39.99 -13.77
CA ILE A 447 23.45 -39.98 -13.41
C ILE A 447 24.11 -41.34 -13.73
N SER A 448 23.34 -42.44 -13.72
CA SER A 448 23.81 -43.80 -14.01
C SER A 448 23.75 -44.18 -15.49
N HIS A 449 22.87 -43.55 -16.29
CA HIS A 449 22.73 -43.81 -17.72
C HIS A 449 22.70 -42.47 -18.47
N GLY A 450 23.79 -42.18 -19.19
CA GLY A 450 24.07 -40.91 -19.86
C GLY A 450 23.15 -40.56 -21.03
N GLY A 451 21.89 -40.27 -20.72
CA GLY A 451 20.92 -39.67 -21.62
C GLY A 451 19.90 -38.90 -20.80
N VAL A 452 19.77 -37.59 -21.06
CA VAL A 452 18.68 -36.79 -20.50
C VAL A 452 17.40 -37.35 -21.11
N SER A 453 16.70 -38.15 -20.31
CA SER A 453 15.44 -38.79 -20.66
C SER A 453 14.48 -37.75 -21.21
N GLU A 454 13.85 -38.03 -22.36
CA GLU A 454 12.72 -37.27 -22.90
C GLU A 454 11.79 -36.87 -21.76
N CYS A 455 11.89 -35.61 -21.33
CA CYS A 455 11.28 -35.19 -20.08
C CYS A 455 9.76 -35.43 -20.17
N MET A 456 9.14 -36.00 -19.13
CA MET A 456 7.68 -36.13 -19.05
C MET A 456 7.01 -34.77 -19.31
N VAL A 457 7.65 -33.68 -18.88
CA VAL A 457 7.26 -32.29 -19.17
C VAL A 457 7.19 -32.04 -20.68
N LEU A 458 8.23 -32.39 -21.44
CA LEU A 458 8.25 -32.24 -22.90
C LEU A 458 7.21 -33.14 -23.58
N ARG A 459 7.01 -34.38 -23.10
CA ARG A 459 5.96 -35.28 -23.64
C ARG A 459 4.54 -34.78 -23.35
N LEU A 460 4.30 -34.29 -22.13
CA LEU A 460 3.02 -33.73 -21.70
C LEU A 460 2.70 -32.44 -22.46
N LEU A 461 3.68 -31.54 -22.60
CA LEU A 461 3.53 -30.32 -23.37
C LEU A 461 3.35 -30.59 -24.86
N ARG A 462 4.05 -31.58 -25.41
CA ARG A 462 3.84 -32.04 -26.78
C ARG A 462 2.42 -32.57 -26.96
N SER A 463 1.88 -33.30 -25.98
CA SER A 463 0.50 -33.79 -25.98
C SER A 463 -0.54 -32.67 -25.83
N LEU A 464 -0.26 -31.62 -25.05
CA LEU A 464 -1.18 -30.50 -24.81
C LEU A 464 -1.15 -29.44 -25.93
N MET A 465 0.02 -29.17 -26.49
CA MET A 465 0.24 -28.07 -27.44
C MET A 465 0.35 -28.51 -28.90
N GLY A 466 0.59 -29.80 -29.18
CA GLY A 466 0.66 -30.34 -30.54
C GLY A 466 1.63 -29.56 -31.44
N GLU A 467 1.20 -29.23 -32.66
CA GLU A 467 1.99 -28.48 -33.66
C GLU A 467 2.26 -26.99 -33.32
N ARG A 468 1.69 -26.47 -32.22
CA ARG A 468 1.88 -25.07 -31.80
C ARG A 468 3.15 -24.87 -30.97
N LEU A 469 3.80 -25.93 -30.53
CA LEU A 469 5.07 -25.88 -29.81
C LEU A 469 6.22 -25.86 -30.82
N ALA A 470 7.05 -24.82 -30.73
CA ALA A 470 8.33 -24.75 -31.42
C ALA A 470 9.41 -25.30 -30.49
N GLU A 471 10.02 -26.44 -30.86
CA GLU A 471 11.10 -27.11 -30.11
C GLU A 471 12.47 -26.40 -30.32
N PHE A 472 12.48 -25.06 -30.32
CA PHE A 472 13.70 -24.26 -30.39
C PHE A 472 13.62 -23.03 -29.48
N TYR A 473 14.79 -22.49 -29.11
CA TYR A 473 14.93 -21.21 -28.44
C TYR A 473 15.26 -20.13 -29.46
N ASP A 474 14.56 -18.99 -29.41
CA ASP A 474 14.93 -17.80 -30.18
C ASP A 474 15.94 -16.98 -29.37
N GLU A 475 17.23 -17.24 -29.58
CA GLU A 475 18.32 -16.60 -28.82
C GLU A 475 18.61 -15.15 -29.26
N GLU A 476 18.24 -14.79 -30.50
CA GLU A 476 18.50 -13.45 -31.05
C GLU A 476 17.37 -12.46 -30.73
N GLY A 477 16.11 -12.87 -30.91
CA GLY A 477 14.94 -12.03 -30.63
C GLY A 477 14.43 -12.17 -29.19
N GLU A 478 14.87 -13.19 -28.46
CA GLU A 478 14.37 -13.57 -27.14
C GLU A 478 12.83 -13.69 -27.10
N ALA A 479 12.20 -14.01 -28.22
CA ALA A 479 10.76 -14.01 -28.35
C ALA A 479 10.16 -15.31 -27.78
N TRP A 480 9.07 -15.16 -27.04
CA TRP A 480 8.30 -16.27 -26.47
C TRP A 480 7.20 -16.76 -27.42
N LEU A 481 6.80 -15.92 -28.39
CA LEU A 481 5.93 -16.24 -29.51
C LEU A 481 6.64 -15.85 -30.80
N VAL A 482 6.78 -16.79 -31.73
CA VAL A 482 7.41 -16.59 -33.03
C VAL A 482 6.47 -17.06 -34.11
N GLU A 483 6.36 -16.29 -35.20
CA GLU A 483 5.64 -16.71 -36.39
C GLU A 483 6.55 -17.59 -37.26
N VAL A 484 6.19 -18.86 -37.43
CA VAL A 484 6.92 -19.80 -38.27
C VAL A 484 5.96 -20.38 -39.32
N LYS A 485 6.23 -20.10 -40.61
CA LYS A 485 5.39 -20.53 -41.74
C LYS A 485 3.93 -20.05 -41.64
N GLY A 486 3.71 -18.77 -41.30
CA GLY A 486 2.37 -18.16 -41.26
C GLY A 486 1.49 -18.58 -40.07
N LYS A 487 2.06 -19.28 -39.08
CA LYS A 487 1.38 -19.68 -37.84
C LYS A 487 2.20 -19.24 -36.64
N VAL A 488 1.54 -18.62 -35.65
CA VAL A 488 2.15 -18.27 -34.36
C VAL A 488 2.42 -19.57 -33.59
N ARG A 489 3.69 -19.79 -33.24
CA ARG A 489 4.16 -20.92 -32.42
C ARG A 489 4.82 -20.38 -31.15
N MET A 490 4.68 -21.13 -30.07
CA MET A 490 5.30 -20.81 -28.79
C MET A 490 6.69 -21.43 -28.71
N THR A 491 7.71 -20.65 -28.37
CA THR A 491 9.09 -21.14 -28.22
C THR A 491 9.26 -21.88 -26.90
N LEU A 492 10.37 -22.61 -26.75
CA LEU A 492 10.72 -23.26 -25.47
C LEU A 492 10.82 -22.25 -24.31
N LEU A 493 11.19 -20.99 -24.58
CA LEU A 493 11.15 -19.92 -23.57
C LEU A 493 9.73 -19.68 -23.04
N GLY A 494 8.72 -19.66 -23.91
CA GLY A 494 7.32 -19.51 -23.50
C GLY A 494 6.87 -20.65 -22.59
N VAL A 495 7.33 -21.88 -22.86
CA VAL A 495 7.09 -23.04 -21.99
C VAL A 495 7.72 -22.83 -20.61
N VAL A 496 9.00 -22.45 -20.57
CA VAL A 496 9.71 -22.16 -19.31
C VAL A 496 8.94 -21.13 -18.50
N LEU A 497 8.51 -20.03 -19.14
CA LEU A 497 7.75 -18.96 -18.48
C LEU A 497 6.43 -19.48 -17.88
N ILE A 498 5.66 -20.25 -18.63
CA ILE A 498 4.40 -20.83 -18.12
C ILE A 498 4.67 -21.75 -16.94
N CYS A 499 5.65 -22.66 -17.05
CA CYS A 499 6.03 -23.54 -15.94
C CYS A 499 6.40 -22.73 -14.70
N LEU A 500 7.26 -21.73 -14.83
CA LEU A 500 7.69 -20.90 -13.69
C LEU A 500 6.54 -20.11 -13.07
N VAL A 501 5.68 -19.48 -13.86
CA VAL A 501 4.52 -18.72 -13.36
C VAL A 501 3.53 -19.65 -12.65
N SER A 502 3.24 -20.83 -13.20
CA SER A 502 2.36 -21.81 -12.57
C SER A 502 2.93 -22.35 -11.26
N LEU A 503 4.23 -22.64 -11.22
CA LEU A 503 4.91 -23.08 -10.00
C LEU A 503 4.91 -22.00 -8.94
N ASN A 504 5.23 -20.76 -9.31
CA ASN A 504 5.17 -19.61 -8.41
C ASN A 504 3.76 -19.42 -7.84
N PHE A 505 2.72 -19.56 -8.66
CA PHE A 505 1.35 -19.46 -8.18
C PHE A 505 1.03 -20.54 -7.13
N ALA A 506 1.41 -21.78 -7.40
CA ALA A 506 1.14 -22.91 -6.51
C ALA A 506 1.92 -22.81 -5.17
N LEU A 507 3.21 -22.46 -5.23
CA LEU A 507 4.07 -22.37 -4.05
C LEU A 507 3.82 -21.11 -3.21
N ASN A 508 3.30 -20.04 -3.82
CA ASN A 508 3.03 -18.77 -3.14
C ASN A 508 1.99 -18.91 -2.02
N PHE A 509 1.06 -19.86 -2.11
CA PHE A 509 0.01 -20.03 -1.12
C PHE A 509 0.54 -20.41 0.26
N ASP A 510 1.51 -21.32 0.33
CA ASP A 510 2.09 -21.77 1.60
C ASP A 510 2.82 -20.61 2.30
N VAL A 511 3.57 -19.82 1.54
CA VAL A 511 4.33 -18.67 2.07
C VAL A 511 3.41 -17.56 2.55
N VAL A 512 2.42 -17.17 1.73
CA VAL A 512 1.48 -16.11 2.10
C VAL A 512 0.66 -16.52 3.31
N LEU A 513 0.21 -17.78 3.39
CA LEU A 513 -0.52 -18.29 4.54
C LEU A 513 0.34 -18.27 5.82
N ALA A 514 1.53 -18.89 5.79
CA ALA A 514 2.42 -18.95 6.95
C ALA A 514 2.78 -17.56 7.48
N LYS A 515 3.04 -16.59 6.58
CA LYS A 515 3.33 -15.20 6.98
C LYS A 515 2.10 -14.46 7.51
N SER A 516 0.92 -14.71 6.93
CA SER A 516 -0.33 -14.09 7.40
C SER A 516 -0.79 -14.64 8.75
N GLU A 517 -0.44 -15.88 9.08
CA GLU A 517 -0.64 -16.47 10.42
C GLU A 517 0.34 -15.89 11.45
N ALA A 518 1.60 -15.68 11.06
CA ALA A 518 2.63 -15.14 11.95
C ALA A 518 2.45 -13.63 12.24
N SER A 519 1.97 -12.85 11.26
CA SER A 519 1.78 -11.41 11.39
C SER A 519 0.58 -10.94 10.56
N GLN A 520 -0.30 -10.13 11.15
CA GLN A 520 -1.48 -9.60 10.46
C GLN A 520 -1.20 -8.31 9.66
N ASP A 521 -0.01 -7.73 9.78
CA ASP A 521 0.37 -6.52 9.06
C ASP A 521 0.77 -6.83 7.61
N ALA A 522 -0.19 -6.71 6.70
CA ALA A 522 -0.01 -6.97 5.27
C ALA A 522 1.14 -6.15 4.65
N PHE A 523 1.37 -4.91 5.10
CA PHE A 523 2.46 -4.07 4.62
C PHE A 523 3.84 -4.59 5.04
N LEU A 524 4.01 -4.98 6.31
CA LEU A 524 5.27 -5.55 6.80
C LEU A 524 5.56 -6.90 6.12
N ASN A 525 4.52 -7.72 5.93
CA ASN A 525 4.63 -8.99 5.21
C ASN A 525 5.00 -8.79 3.74
N PHE A 526 4.32 -7.89 3.03
CA PHE A 526 4.60 -7.62 1.62
C PHE A 526 5.98 -6.98 1.41
N SER A 527 6.34 -5.96 2.20
CA SER A 527 7.62 -5.26 2.06
C SER A 527 8.82 -6.17 2.35
N SER A 528 8.75 -6.99 3.40
CA SER A 528 9.78 -7.99 3.69
C SER A 528 9.88 -9.05 2.59
N SER A 529 8.75 -9.48 2.02
CA SER A 529 8.74 -10.43 0.90
C SER A 529 9.31 -9.86 -0.40
N ALA A 530 8.95 -8.61 -0.73
CA ALA A 530 9.41 -7.94 -1.92
C ALA A 530 10.92 -7.74 -1.91
N LEU A 531 11.51 -7.40 -0.75
CA LEU A 531 12.95 -7.26 -0.64
C LEU A 531 13.68 -8.60 -0.68
N ALA A 532 13.12 -9.65 -0.07
CA ALA A 532 13.69 -11.00 -0.11
C ALA A 532 13.77 -11.56 -1.53
N LEU A 533 12.85 -11.20 -2.44
CA LEU A 533 12.88 -11.64 -3.84
C LEU A 533 14.19 -11.32 -4.56
N PHE A 534 14.79 -10.15 -4.30
CA PHE A 534 16.06 -9.76 -4.89
C PHE A 534 17.22 -10.65 -4.40
N ALA A 535 17.20 -11.00 -3.12
CA ALA A 535 18.15 -11.97 -2.55
C ALA A 535 17.93 -13.38 -3.12
N ILE A 536 16.68 -13.82 -3.28
CA ILE A 536 16.32 -15.14 -3.86
C ILE A 536 16.81 -15.28 -5.30
N ARG A 537 16.65 -14.24 -6.12
CA ARG A 537 17.19 -14.21 -7.48
C ARG A 537 18.71 -14.38 -7.51
N SER A 538 19.41 -13.73 -6.58
CA SER A 538 20.87 -13.86 -6.45
C SER A 538 21.26 -15.26 -5.95
N LEU A 539 20.50 -15.79 -5.01
CA LEU A 539 20.64 -17.14 -4.48
C LEU A 539 20.48 -18.19 -5.59
N PHE A 540 19.58 -17.99 -6.55
CA PHE A 540 19.43 -18.90 -7.69
C PHE A 540 20.72 -19.06 -8.48
N PHE A 541 21.40 -17.96 -8.83
CA PHE A 541 22.65 -18.04 -9.57
C PHE A 541 23.77 -18.70 -8.76
N VAL A 542 23.84 -18.43 -7.46
CA VAL A 542 24.79 -19.09 -6.55
C VAL A 542 24.53 -20.60 -6.51
N VAL A 543 23.28 -21.02 -6.31
CA VAL A 543 22.87 -22.43 -6.24
C VAL A 543 23.15 -23.15 -7.56
N ARG A 544 22.86 -22.51 -8.70
CA ARG A 544 23.18 -23.03 -10.04
C ARG A 544 24.69 -23.23 -10.23
N ASP A 545 25.49 -22.27 -9.78
CA ASP A 545 26.95 -22.37 -9.90
C ASP A 545 27.50 -23.53 -9.06
N PHE A 546 26.92 -23.81 -7.89
CA PHE A 546 27.21 -25.01 -7.07
C PHE A 546 26.75 -26.30 -7.75
N PHE A 547 25.56 -26.30 -8.36
CA PHE A 547 25.02 -27.44 -9.10
C PHE A 547 25.96 -27.91 -10.20
N ASN A 548 26.59 -26.98 -10.93
CA ASN A 548 27.48 -27.30 -12.04
C ASN A 548 28.94 -27.63 -11.63
N MET A 549 29.30 -27.59 -10.35
CA MET A 549 30.69 -27.83 -9.93
C MET A 549 31.16 -29.27 -10.08
N SER A 550 30.32 -30.26 -9.73
CA SER A 550 30.72 -31.67 -9.76
C SER A 550 29.56 -32.62 -10.01
N ASN A 551 29.86 -33.89 -10.25
CA ASN A 551 28.82 -34.93 -10.30
C ASN A 551 28.18 -35.13 -8.92
N LEU A 552 28.96 -34.98 -7.85
CA LEU A 552 28.48 -35.20 -6.49
C LEU A 552 27.47 -34.13 -6.07
N THR A 553 27.70 -32.87 -6.42
CA THR A 553 26.71 -31.81 -6.18
C THR A 553 25.42 -32.12 -6.92
N ARG A 554 25.47 -32.48 -8.21
CA ARG A 554 24.27 -32.91 -8.97
C ARG A 554 23.47 -34.03 -8.29
N SER A 555 24.15 -35.03 -7.72
CA SER A 555 23.51 -36.09 -6.92
C SER A 555 22.88 -35.53 -5.64
N THR A 556 23.57 -34.64 -4.93
CA THR A 556 23.05 -33.96 -3.74
C THR A 556 21.75 -33.22 -4.05
N PHE A 557 21.69 -32.49 -5.16
CA PHE A 557 20.47 -31.81 -5.59
C PHE A 557 19.30 -32.76 -5.85
N ALA A 558 19.56 -33.94 -6.45
CA ALA A 558 18.52 -34.94 -6.66
C ALA A 558 17.96 -35.48 -5.33
N VAL A 559 18.83 -35.68 -4.33
CA VAL A 559 18.42 -36.08 -2.97
C VAL A 559 17.64 -34.97 -2.27
N VAL A 560 18.04 -33.71 -2.41
CA VAL A 560 17.31 -32.57 -1.86
C VAL A 560 15.90 -32.49 -2.42
N LEU A 561 15.72 -32.64 -3.74
CA LEU A 561 14.41 -32.65 -4.40
C LEU A 561 13.52 -33.80 -3.89
N LEU A 562 14.10 -34.98 -3.70
CA LEU A 562 13.40 -36.13 -3.11
C LEU A 562 12.89 -35.82 -1.70
N LEU A 563 13.77 -35.28 -0.85
CA LEU A 563 13.43 -34.96 0.54
C LEU A 563 12.34 -33.90 0.62
N MET A 564 12.46 -32.81 -0.15
CA MET A 564 11.43 -31.76 -0.24
C MET A 564 10.09 -32.32 -0.73
N GLY A 565 10.10 -33.14 -1.78
CA GLY A 565 8.88 -33.75 -2.30
C GLY A 565 8.20 -34.69 -1.31
N LEU A 566 8.98 -35.49 -0.57
CA LEU A 566 8.45 -36.37 0.48
C LEU A 566 7.89 -35.57 1.66
N GLU A 567 8.52 -34.46 2.03
CA GLU A 567 8.03 -33.55 3.07
C GLU A 567 6.66 -32.97 2.68
N MET A 568 6.52 -32.48 1.44
CA MET A 568 5.25 -31.96 0.91
C MET A 568 4.13 -33.03 0.84
N LEU A 569 4.48 -34.30 0.59
CA LEU A 569 3.52 -35.41 0.56
C LEU A 569 3.12 -35.90 1.96
N GLY A 570 4.05 -35.84 2.92
CA GLY A 570 3.88 -36.35 4.29
C GLY A 570 2.85 -35.58 5.13
N GLY A 571 2.56 -34.32 4.78
CA GLY A 571 1.58 -33.49 5.48
C GLY A 571 1.86 -33.42 6.99
N HIS A 572 0.86 -33.75 7.83
CA HIS A 572 0.96 -33.70 9.30
C HIS A 572 1.72 -34.88 9.94
N ALA A 573 2.12 -35.91 9.17
CA ALA A 573 2.74 -37.11 9.74
C ALA A 573 4.25 -36.93 10.05
N VAL A 574 4.90 -35.95 9.41
CA VAL A 574 6.34 -35.68 9.55
C VAL A 574 6.53 -34.17 9.64
N TYR A 575 6.43 -33.60 10.84
CA TYR A 575 6.72 -32.17 11.04
C TYR A 575 8.23 -31.98 11.19
N VAL A 576 8.92 -31.69 10.08
CA VAL A 576 10.30 -31.22 10.11
C VAL A 576 10.24 -29.70 10.09
N SER A 577 10.87 -29.04 11.07
CA SER A 577 10.95 -27.58 11.02
C SER A 577 11.78 -27.17 9.80
N ALA A 578 11.33 -26.17 9.03
CA ALA A 578 12.03 -25.67 7.84
C ALA A 578 13.52 -25.35 8.09
N LEU A 579 13.86 -24.89 9.29
CA LEU A 579 15.24 -24.65 9.72
C LEU A 579 16.11 -25.91 9.65
N ILE A 580 15.59 -27.06 10.10
CA ILE A 580 16.29 -28.34 10.06
C ILE A 580 16.51 -28.78 8.61
N SER A 581 15.49 -28.70 7.76
CA SER A 581 15.61 -29.05 6.33
C SER A 581 16.71 -28.23 5.67
N ILE A 582 16.76 -26.92 5.91
CA ILE A 582 17.77 -26.02 5.34
C ILE A 582 19.17 -26.31 5.88
N VAL A 583 19.33 -26.54 7.19
CA VAL A 583 20.63 -26.91 7.77
C VAL A 583 21.12 -28.23 7.19
N VAL A 584 20.24 -29.23 7.05
CA VAL A 584 20.58 -30.51 6.42
C VAL A 584 21.02 -30.29 4.97
N PHE A 585 20.31 -29.49 4.19
CA PHE A 585 20.66 -29.20 2.79
C PHE A 585 21.98 -28.44 2.67
N ALA A 586 22.19 -27.41 3.50
CA ALA A 586 23.44 -26.65 3.54
C ALA A 586 24.61 -27.57 3.90
N CYS A 587 24.45 -28.43 4.90
CA CYS A 587 25.45 -29.42 5.29
C CYS A 587 25.74 -30.40 4.15
N MET A 588 24.72 -30.93 3.46
CA MET A 588 24.91 -31.83 2.32
C MET A 588 25.64 -31.15 1.15
N LEU A 589 25.34 -29.88 0.86
CA LEU A 589 26.04 -29.10 -0.16
C LEU A 589 27.50 -28.84 0.24
N VAL A 590 27.77 -28.43 1.48
CA VAL A 590 29.14 -28.21 1.96
C VAL A 590 29.94 -29.51 1.97
N LEU A 591 29.35 -30.61 2.41
CA LEU A 591 29.98 -31.94 2.40
C LEU A 591 30.28 -32.41 0.98
N SER A 592 29.32 -32.28 0.05
CA SER A 592 29.54 -32.68 -1.35
C SER A 592 30.64 -31.86 -2.03
N VAL A 593 30.69 -30.55 -1.80
CA VAL A 593 31.76 -29.70 -2.31
C VAL A 593 33.09 -30.06 -1.65
N GLY A 594 33.12 -30.29 -0.33
CA GLY A 594 34.31 -30.68 0.42
C GLY A 594 34.89 -32.02 -0.07
N ILE A 595 34.05 -33.05 -0.19
CA ILE A 595 34.44 -34.37 -0.71
C ILE A 595 34.92 -34.25 -2.17
N SER A 596 34.22 -33.48 -3.00
CA SER A 596 34.61 -33.26 -4.40
C SER A 596 35.96 -32.55 -4.52
N SER A 597 36.24 -31.59 -3.64
CA SER A 597 37.52 -30.86 -3.59
C SER A 597 38.67 -31.77 -3.12
N LEU A 598 38.39 -32.70 -2.21
CA LEU A 598 39.37 -33.70 -1.75
C LEU A 598 39.66 -34.77 -2.81
N GLN A 599 38.67 -35.13 -3.64
CA GLN A 599 38.83 -36.12 -4.72
C GLN A 599 39.51 -35.54 -5.97
N HIS A 600 39.34 -34.24 -6.23
CA HIS A 600 39.99 -33.51 -7.33
C HIS A 600 40.63 -32.21 -6.81
N PRO A 601 41.86 -32.24 -6.26
CA PRO A 601 42.53 -31.04 -5.78
C PRO A 601 42.72 -30.06 -6.95
N ILE A 602 42.28 -28.82 -6.76
CA ILE A 602 42.47 -27.72 -7.69
C ILE A 602 43.97 -27.63 -8.01
N PRO A 603 44.41 -27.73 -9.28
CA PRO A 603 45.83 -27.57 -9.60
C PRO A 603 46.25 -26.16 -9.14
N LYS A 604 47.28 -26.11 -8.29
CA LYS A 604 47.89 -24.84 -7.86
C LYS A 604 48.35 -24.11 -9.11
N MET A 605 47.75 -22.96 -9.42
CA MET A 605 48.31 -22.07 -10.44
C MET A 605 49.73 -21.67 -10.01
N PRO A 606 50.74 -21.80 -10.88
CA PRO A 606 52.07 -21.30 -10.59
C PRO A 606 52.03 -19.77 -10.42
N LEU A 607 52.74 -19.26 -9.42
CA LEU A 607 52.82 -17.84 -9.03
C LEU A 607 53.36 -16.91 -10.14
N SER A 608 53.77 -17.42 -11.30
CA SER A 608 54.28 -16.63 -12.42
C SER A 608 53.22 -15.79 -13.13
N ASP A 609 51.94 -16.17 -13.04
CA ASP A 609 50.87 -15.57 -13.86
C ASP A 609 50.14 -14.41 -13.13
N LEU A 610 50.55 -14.07 -11.90
CA LEU A 610 49.95 -12.99 -11.10
C LEU A 610 50.48 -11.58 -11.44
N HIS A 611 51.52 -11.46 -12.28
CA HIS A 611 52.14 -10.17 -12.61
C HIS A 611 51.58 -9.49 -13.87
N SER A 612 50.59 -10.07 -14.56
CA SER A 612 50.05 -9.52 -15.81
C SER A 612 48.56 -9.15 -15.76
N PHE A 613 48.04 -8.73 -14.59
CA PHE A 613 46.70 -8.14 -14.48
C PHE A 613 46.72 -6.84 -13.69
#